data_AF-A0A6G1RFL8-F1
#
_entry.id   AF-A0A6G1RFL8-F1
#
_cell.length_a   1.000
_cell.length_b   1.000
_cell.length_c   1.000
_cell.angle_alpha   90.00
_cell.angle_beta   90.00
_cell.angle_gamma   90.00
#
_symmetry.space_group_name_H-M   'P 1'
#
loop_
_entity.id
_entity.type
_entity.pdbx_description
1 polymer ?
#
loop_
_entity_poly.entity_id
_entity_poly.type
_entity_poly.pdbx_seq_one_letter_code
_entity_poly.pdbx_strand_id
1 'polypeptide(L)'
;IEIYDFPSDFRTEDLLRVFCSYQKKGFDIKWVDDTHALGIFSSPITARDALSTKHLMVKTRPLSQGTRASKAKARAYADYLQPAKERPETSAVLARRLVIGALGVRSNQTPAQRD
;
A
#
# COMPACT_ATOMS: atom_id res chain seq x y z
N ILE A 1 -9.48 6.23 -6.42
CA ILE A 1 -10.78 6.95 -6.29
C ILE A 1 -11.58 6.30 -5.17
N GLU A 2 -12.56 6.99 -4.58
CA GLU A 2 -13.52 6.34 -3.66
C GLU A 2 -14.79 5.96 -4.44
N ILE A 3 -15.24 4.73 -4.23
CA ILE A 3 -16.50 4.15 -4.71
C ILE A 3 -17.39 4.06 -3.48
N TYR A 4 -18.61 4.58 -3.53
CA TYR A 4 -19.49 4.70 -2.38
C TYR A 4 -20.97 4.60 -2.76
N ASP A 5 -21.85 4.55 -1.75
CA ASP A 5 -23.32 4.56 -1.91
C ASP A 5 -23.83 3.39 -2.76
N PHE A 6 -23.22 2.22 -2.57
CA PHE A 6 -23.66 0.96 -3.15
C PHE A 6 -24.29 0.07 -2.09
N PRO A 7 -25.18 -0.87 -2.45
CA PRO A 7 -25.86 -1.75 -1.50
C PRO A 7 -24.88 -2.58 -0.66
N SER A 8 -25.16 -2.77 0.63
CA SER A 8 -24.31 -3.56 1.54
C SER A 8 -24.16 -5.03 1.14
N ASP A 9 -25.07 -5.53 0.30
CA ASP A 9 -25.02 -6.89 -0.23
C ASP A 9 -24.00 -7.05 -1.37
N PHE A 10 -23.41 -5.95 -1.86
CA PHE A 10 -22.43 -5.99 -2.93
C PHE A 10 -21.17 -6.72 -2.51
N ARG A 11 -20.69 -7.56 -3.42
CA ARG A 11 -19.43 -8.27 -3.27
C ARG A 11 -18.38 -7.68 -4.20
N THR A 12 -17.14 -8.11 -4.02
CA THR A 12 -16.02 -7.72 -4.87
C THR A 12 -16.34 -7.96 -6.36
N GLU A 13 -17.03 -9.05 -6.66
CA GLU A 13 -17.45 -9.42 -8.02
C GLU A 13 -18.39 -8.39 -8.65
N ASP A 14 -19.33 -7.85 -7.88
CA ASP A 14 -20.30 -6.87 -8.36
C ASP A 14 -19.61 -5.55 -8.71
N LEU A 15 -18.73 -5.08 -7.82
CA LEU A 15 -17.92 -3.89 -8.11
C LEU A 15 -16.97 -4.13 -9.30
N LEU A 16 -16.35 -5.31 -9.41
CA LEU A 16 -15.53 -5.65 -10.57
C LEU A 16 -16.35 -5.64 -11.87
N ARG A 17 -17.59 -6.12 -11.87
CA ARG A 17 -18.48 -6.05 -13.04
C ARG A 17 -18.81 -4.61 -13.42
N VAL A 18 -19.12 -3.76 -12.45
CA VAL A 18 -19.39 -2.33 -12.68
C VAL A 18 -18.20 -1.64 -13.36
N PHE A 19 -16.97 -1.98 -12.97
CA PHE A 19 -15.74 -1.42 -13.52
C PHE A 19 -15.01 -2.36 -14.50
N CYS A 20 -15.72 -3.29 -15.15
CA CYS A 20 -15.12 -4.31 -16.02
C CYS A 20 -14.28 -3.75 -17.17
N SER A 21 -14.66 -2.58 -17.71
CA SER A 21 -13.93 -1.86 -18.76
C SER A 21 -12.52 -1.43 -18.33
N TYR A 22 -12.29 -1.32 -17.03
CA TYR A 22 -11.04 -0.88 -16.43
C TYR A 22 -10.17 -2.04 -15.93
N GLN A 23 -10.71 -3.25 -15.77
CA GLN A 23 -9.95 -4.41 -15.29
C GLN A 23 -8.72 -4.70 -16.18
N LYS A 24 -8.89 -4.68 -17.50
CA LYS A 24 -7.79 -4.84 -18.47
C LYS A 24 -6.78 -3.69 -18.43
N LYS A 25 -7.13 -2.58 -17.79
CA LYS A 25 -6.29 -1.38 -17.62
C LYS A 25 -5.64 -1.33 -16.23
N GLY A 26 -5.57 -2.45 -15.51
CA GLY A 26 -4.94 -2.51 -14.18
C GLY A 26 -5.78 -1.83 -13.10
N PHE A 27 -7.08 -2.11 -13.10
CA PHE A 27 -7.98 -1.70 -12.03
C PHE A 27 -8.01 -2.76 -10.92
N ASP A 28 -7.88 -2.32 -9.67
CA ASP A 28 -8.00 -3.15 -8.46
C ASP A 28 -8.92 -2.46 -7.45
N ILE A 29 -9.48 -3.24 -6.52
CA ILE A 29 -10.41 -2.77 -5.50
C ILE A 29 -9.84 -3.06 -4.10
N LYS A 30 -10.05 -2.13 -3.18
CA LYS A 30 -9.83 -2.34 -1.74
C LYS A 30 -11.02 -1.88 -0.93
N TRP A 31 -11.60 -2.79 -0.16
CA TRP A 31 -12.73 -2.51 0.72
C TRP A 31 -12.36 -1.58 1.88
N VAL A 32 -13.27 -0.66 2.19
CA VAL A 32 -13.19 0.23 3.35
C VAL A 32 -14.24 -0.19 4.38
N ASP A 33 -15.49 -0.32 3.94
CA ASP A 33 -16.65 -0.83 4.68
C ASP A 33 -17.69 -1.42 3.71
N ASP A 34 -18.84 -1.86 4.20
CA ASP A 34 -19.87 -2.54 3.39
C ASP A 34 -20.49 -1.65 2.30
N THR A 35 -20.28 -0.34 2.34
CA THR A 35 -20.83 0.66 1.41
C THR A 35 -19.77 1.56 0.76
N HIS A 36 -18.49 1.34 1.09
CA HIS A 36 -17.36 2.11 0.59
C HIS A 36 -16.20 1.21 0.19
N ALA A 37 -15.62 1.52 -0.98
CA ALA A 37 -14.43 0.87 -1.49
C ALA A 37 -13.49 1.88 -2.15
N LEU A 38 -12.22 1.53 -2.26
CA LEU A 38 -11.21 2.25 -3.01
C LEU A 38 -11.00 1.58 -4.36
N GLY A 39 -11.19 2.35 -5.44
CA GLY A 39 -10.77 1.94 -6.78
C GLY A 39 -9.33 2.39 -7.03
N ILE A 40 -8.43 1.44 -7.24
CA ILE A 40 -7.03 1.64 -7.57
C ILE A 40 -6.88 1.54 -9.09
N PHE A 41 -6.19 2.51 -9.68
CA PHE A 41 -5.98 2.58 -11.11
C PHE A 41 -4.49 2.73 -11.39
N SER A 42 -4.00 2.00 -12.40
CA SER A 42 -2.62 2.11 -12.88
C SER A 42 -2.29 3.46 -13.53
N SER A 43 -3.31 4.20 -14.00
CA SER A 43 -3.14 5.48 -14.69
C SER A 43 -4.12 6.54 -14.18
N PRO A 44 -3.65 7.78 -13.97
CA PRO A 44 -4.51 8.89 -13.56
C PRO A 44 -5.55 9.25 -14.63
N ILE A 45 -5.27 8.97 -15.91
CA ILE A 45 -6.21 9.21 -17.02
C ILE A 45 -7.42 8.27 -16.88
N THR A 46 -7.16 6.98 -16.66
CA THR A 46 -8.19 5.98 -16.43
C THR A 46 -8.99 6.27 -15.17
N ALA A 47 -8.33 6.73 -14.10
CA ALA A 47 -9.02 7.14 -12.87
C ALA A 47 -9.97 8.32 -13.11
N ARG A 48 -9.58 9.30 -13.94
CA ARG A 48 -10.41 10.46 -14.27
C ARG A 48 -11.60 10.10 -15.16
N ASP A 49 -11.38 9.19 -16.10
CA ASP A 49 -12.44 8.62 -16.94
C ASP A 49 -13.49 7.88 -16.09
N ALA A 50 -13.04 7.06 -15.13
CA ALA A 50 -13.92 6.36 -14.19
C ALA A 50 -14.74 7.33 -13.33
N LEU A 51 -14.17 8.48 -12.93
CA LEU A 51 -14.92 9.53 -12.20
C LEU A 51 -15.98 10.24 -13.07
N SER A 52 -15.79 10.25 -14.38
CA SER A 52 -16.71 10.88 -15.33
C SER A 52 -17.83 9.92 -15.74
N THR A 53 -17.59 8.62 -15.58
CA THR A 53 -18.56 7.56 -15.87
C THR A 53 -19.59 7.48 -14.77
N LYS A 54 -20.87 7.62 -15.12
CA LYS A 54 -21.98 7.44 -14.17
C LYS A 54 -22.40 5.99 -14.15
N HIS A 55 -22.41 5.41 -12.96
CA HIS A 55 -22.96 4.08 -12.72
C HIS A 55 -24.30 4.22 -11.99
N LEU A 56 -25.26 3.34 -12.30
CA LEU A 56 -26.61 3.41 -11.72
C LEU A 56 -26.65 2.95 -10.25
N MET A 57 -25.76 2.02 -9.88
CA MET A 57 -25.79 1.36 -8.57
C MET A 57 -24.65 1.76 -7.64
N VAL A 58 -23.69 2.56 -8.12
CA VAL A 58 -22.55 3.02 -7.31
C VAL A 58 -22.23 4.48 -7.66
N LYS A 59 -21.74 5.25 -6.69
CA LYS A 59 -21.21 6.59 -6.91
C LYS A 59 -19.69 6.57 -6.79
N THR A 60 -19.04 7.49 -7.51
CA THR A 60 -17.59 7.63 -7.48
C THR A 60 -17.21 9.08 -7.21
N ARG A 61 -16.18 9.29 -6.41
CA ARG A 61 -15.62 10.63 -6.18
C ARG A 61 -14.10 10.61 -6.00
N PRO A 62 -13.42 11.76 -6.23
CA PRO A 62 -12.00 11.87 -5.94
C PRO A 62 -11.69 11.54 -4.49
N LEU A 63 -10.54 10.91 -4.23
CA LEU A 63 -10.13 10.54 -2.87
C LEU A 63 -10.04 11.75 -1.92
N SER A 64 -9.73 12.94 -2.45
CA SER A 64 -9.72 14.20 -1.69
C SER A 64 -11.09 14.55 -1.10
N GLN A 65 -12.17 14.19 -1.79
CA GLN A 65 -13.55 14.39 -1.34
C GLN A 65 -14.08 13.19 -0.56
N GLY A 66 -13.26 12.17 -0.35
CA GLY A 66 -13.69 10.93 0.29
C GLY A 66 -13.79 10.97 1.80
N THR A 67 -14.34 9.90 2.37
CA THR A 67 -14.48 9.74 3.83
C THR A 67 -13.11 9.71 4.51
N ARG A 68 -13.09 10.00 5.81
CA ARG A 68 -11.85 9.89 6.61
C ARG A 68 -11.30 8.46 6.60
N ALA A 69 -12.19 7.45 6.65
CA ALA A 69 -11.81 6.04 6.59
C ALA A 69 -11.16 5.69 5.25
N SER A 70 -11.76 6.08 4.12
CA SER A 70 -11.18 5.86 2.79
C SER A 70 -9.85 6.56 2.61
N LYS A 71 -9.70 7.80 3.10
CA LYS A 71 -8.42 8.52 3.09
C LYS A 71 -7.35 7.80 3.92
N ALA A 72 -7.70 7.32 5.11
CA ALA A 72 -6.77 6.59 5.96
C ALA A 72 -6.35 5.26 5.32
N LYS A 73 -7.31 4.49 4.78
CA LYS A 73 -7.06 3.22 4.08
C LYS A 73 -6.18 3.43 2.85
N ALA A 74 -6.43 4.49 2.08
CA ALA A 74 -5.63 4.83 0.90
C ALA A 74 -4.19 5.22 1.27
N ARG A 75 -3.99 5.97 2.36
CA ARG A 75 -2.64 6.30 2.86
C ARG A 75 -1.88 5.04 3.28
N ALA A 76 -2.50 4.20 4.11
CA ALA A 76 -1.90 2.94 4.54
C ALA A 76 -1.56 2.01 3.37
N TYR A 77 -2.42 1.99 2.34
CA TYR A 77 -2.15 1.21 1.13
C TYR A 77 -1.07 1.83 0.24
N ALA A 78 -1.01 3.16 0.13
CA ALA A 78 0.07 3.85 -0.60
C ALA A 78 1.43 3.64 0.06
N ASP A 79 1.49 3.60 1.40
CA ASP A 79 2.70 3.27 2.15
C ASP A 79 3.18 1.84 1.85
N TYR A 80 2.26 0.91 1.57
CA TYR A 80 2.56 -0.47 1.16
C TYR A 80 3.03 -0.57 -0.30
N LEU A 81 2.56 0.34 -1.17
CA LEU A 81 2.94 0.40 -2.58
C LEU A 81 4.24 1.17 -2.84
N GLN A 82 4.87 1.78 -1.82
CA GLN A 82 6.18 2.39 -2.00
C GLN A 82 7.19 1.33 -2.45
N PRO A 83 8.12 1.67 -3.37
CA PRO A 83 9.25 0.80 -3.69
C PRO A 83 9.85 0.33 -2.37
N ALA A 84 10.03 -0.99 -2.22
CA ALA A 84 10.40 -1.64 -0.97
C ALA A 84 11.36 -0.74 -0.20
N LYS A 85 10.91 -0.17 0.94
CA LYS A 85 11.86 0.40 1.89
C LYS A 85 12.87 -0.71 2.11
N GLU A 86 14.13 -0.46 1.72
CA GLU A 86 15.22 -1.40 1.96
C GLU A 86 15.06 -1.90 3.38
N ARG A 87 15.00 -3.23 3.53
CA ARG A 87 14.87 -3.84 4.85
C ARG A 87 15.93 -3.17 5.71
N PRO A 88 15.58 -2.58 6.87
CA PRO A 88 16.58 -1.97 7.71
C PRO A 88 17.68 -3.01 7.96
N GLU A 89 18.89 -2.69 7.49
CA GLU A 89 20.16 -3.41 7.71
C GLU A 89 20.56 -3.33 9.20
N THR A 90 19.63 -3.67 10.10
CA THR A 90 19.87 -3.71 11.54
C THR A 90 19.80 -5.14 12.01
N SER A 91 20.76 -5.95 11.57
CA SER A 91 21.04 -7.26 12.19
C SER A 91 22.49 -7.71 12.02
N ALA A 92 23.19 -7.31 10.96
CA ALA A 92 24.56 -7.77 10.73
C ALA A 92 25.59 -7.22 11.76
N VAL A 93 25.45 -5.96 12.20
CA VAL A 93 26.42 -5.31 13.11
C VAL A 93 26.32 -5.86 14.55
N LEU A 94 25.10 -6.13 15.04
CA LEU A 94 24.90 -6.66 16.39
C LEU A 94 25.33 -8.13 16.51
N ALA A 95 25.08 -8.94 15.48
CA ALA A 95 25.51 -10.34 15.47
C ALA A 95 27.03 -10.48 15.57
N ARG A 96 27.81 -9.64 14.87
CA ARG A 96 29.28 -9.64 14.97
C ARG A 96 29.79 -9.32 16.38
N ARG A 97 29.12 -8.42 17.11
CA ARG A 97 29.51 -8.03 18.47
C ARG A 97 29.15 -9.08 19.53
N LEU A 98 28.10 -9.88 19.30
CA LEU A 98 27.72 -11.02 20.15
C LEU A 98 28.66 -12.23 19.98
N VAL A 99 29.18 -12.45 18.77
CA VAL A 99 30.08 -13.59 18.49
C VAL A 99 31.49 -13.41 19.09
N ILE A 100 31.97 -12.17 19.28
CA ILE A 100 33.31 -11.92 19.88
C ILE A 100 33.28 -12.11 21.41
N GLY A 101 32.13 -11.94 22.07
CA GLY A 101 32.00 -12.10 23.53
C GLY A 101 32.00 -13.55 24.03
N ALA A 102 31.69 -14.53 23.18
CA ALA A 102 31.46 -15.92 23.59
C ALA A 102 32.63 -16.89 23.33
N LEU A 103 33.72 -16.45 22.70
CA LEU A 103 34.84 -17.34 22.33
C LEU A 103 36.16 -17.07 23.04
N GLY A 104 36.25 -16.11 23.97
CA GLY A 104 37.44 -15.95 24.83
C GLY A 104 38.78 -15.86 24.09
N VAL A 105 38.78 -15.46 22.82
CA VAL A 105 40.01 -15.37 22.01
C VAL A 105 40.67 -14.03 22.29
N ARG A 106 41.74 -14.09 23.08
CA ARG A 106 42.63 -12.97 23.34
C ARG A 106 43.38 -12.66 22.03
N SER A 107 43.01 -11.61 21.34
CA SER A 107 43.78 -11.09 20.21
C SER A 107 45.02 -10.36 20.75
N ASN A 108 46.17 -11.02 20.67
CA ASN A 108 47.48 -10.42 20.89
C ASN A 108 47.94 -9.71 19.62
N GLN A 109 47.49 -8.47 19.37
CA GLN A 109 48.13 -7.58 18.40
C GLN A 109 48.15 -6.12 18.90
N THR A 110 49.30 -5.52 18.69
CA THR A 110 49.93 -4.37 19.36
C THR A 110 49.44 -3.00 18.87
N PRO A 111 49.50 -1.94 19.70
CA PRO A 111 49.14 -0.59 19.30
C PRO A 111 50.32 0.09 18.59
N ALA A 112 50.22 0.26 17.27
CA ALA A 112 51.08 1.18 16.54
C ALA A 112 50.23 2.06 15.61
N GLN A 113 50.46 3.37 15.78
CA GLN A 113 50.01 4.50 14.97
C GLN A 113 48.57 4.97 15.15
N ARG A 114 48.43 5.85 16.16
CA ARG A 114 47.66 7.09 16.08
C ARG A 114 48.42 8.07 15.18
N ASP A 115 47.68 8.78 14.32
CA ASP A 115 47.83 10.23 14.17
C ASP A 115 46.74 10.88 15.01
#